data_AF-A0A3B1EZW2-F1
#
_entry.id   AF-A0A3B1EZW2-F1
#
_cell.length_a   1.000
_cell.length_b   1.000
_cell.length_c   1.000
_cell.angle_alpha   90.00
_cell.angle_beta   90.00
_cell.angle_gamma   90.00
#
_symmetry.space_group_name_H-M   'P 1'
#
loop_
_entity.id
_entity.type
_entity.pdbx_description
1 polymer ?
#
loop_
_entity_poly.entity_id
_entity_poly.type
_entity_poly.pdbx_seq_one_letter_code
_entity_poly.pdbx_strand_id
1 'polypeptide(L)' 'FDICFEQLKAFADVVPSWTNIVIAYEPVWAIGTGKVATPQQAQEVHAAIRDWMSK' A
#
# COMPACT_ATOMS: atom_id res chain seq x y z
N PHE A 1 5.64 7.60 -2.28
CA PHE A 1 5.11 6.51 -1.44
C PHE A 1 4.45 7.04 -0.16
N ASP A 2 4.70 8.31 0.18
CA ASP A 2 4.33 8.99 1.43
C ASP A 2 2.87 8.78 1.85
N ILE A 3 1.91 8.99 0.95
CA ILE A 3 0.48 8.79 1.26
C ILE A 3 0.18 7.36 1.73
N CYS A 4 0.76 6.35 1.09
CA CYS A 4 0.57 4.96 1.51
C CYS A 4 1.20 4.70 2.88
N PHE A 5 2.35 5.32 3.18
CA PHE A 5 3.01 5.16 4.48
C PHE A 5 2.26 5.87 5.60
N GLU A 6 1.72 7.06 5.36
CA GLU A 6 0.86 7.75 6.32
C GLU A 6 -0.40 6.95 6.64
N GLN A 7 -1.03 6.38 5.61
CA GLN A 7 -2.18 5.48 5.79
C GLN A 7 -1.80 4.24 6.60
N LEU A 8 -0.71 3.56 6.24
CA LEU A 8 -0.25 2.37 6.97
C LEU A 8 0.11 2.68 8.42
N LYS A 9 0.77 3.82 8.69
CA LYS A 9 1.15 4.24 10.04
C LYS A 9 -0.05 4.39 10.96
N ALA A 10 -1.13 4.99 10.46
CA ALA A 10 -2.36 5.14 11.23
C ALA A 10 -2.93 3.79 11.72
N PHE A 11 -2.84 2.73 10.92
CA PHE A 11 -3.23 1.38 11.34
C PHE A 11 -2.18 0.72 12.22
N ALA A 12 -0.90 0.82 11.86
CA ALA A 12 0.20 0.21 12.61
C ALA A 12 0.24 0.64 14.09
N ASP A 13 -0.21 1.86 14.39
CA ASP A 13 -0.26 2.41 15.74
C ASP A 13 -1.37 1.82 16.62
N VAL A 14 -2.37 1.17 16.03
CA VAL A 14 -3.58 0.73 16.75
C VAL A 14 -3.88 -0.76 16.59
N VAL A 15 -3.36 -1.42 15.55
CA VAL A 15 -3.60 -2.85 15.35
C VAL A 15 -2.65 -3.68 16.21
N PRO A 16 -3.15 -4.64 17.01
CA PRO A 16 -2.31 -5.44 17.90
C PRO A 16 -1.51 -6.53 17.16
N SER A 17 -1.92 -6.88 15.94
CA SER A 17 -1.27 -7.88 15.10
C SER A 17 -1.73 -7.76 13.65
N TRP A 18 -0.87 -8.19 12.72
CA TRP A 18 -1.12 -8.25 11.27
C TRP A 18 -1.54 -9.64 10.77
N THR A 19 -1.58 -10.67 11.64
CA THR A 19 -1.78 -12.08 11.23
C THR A 19 -3.03 -12.32 10.39
N ASN A 20 -4.10 -11.55 10.62
CA ASN A 20 -5.39 -11.70 9.94
C ASN A 20 -5.76 -10.46 9.11
N ILE A 21 -4.76 -9.70 8.64
CA ILE A 21 -4.95 -8.48 7.85
C ILE A 21 -4.35 -8.68 6.46
N VAL A 22 -5.08 -8.26 5.43
CA VAL A 22 -4.58 -8.17 4.06
C VAL A 22 -4.49 -6.69 3.67
N ILE A 23 -3.36 -6.29 3.11
CA ILE A 23 -3.17 -4.95 2.54
C ILE A 23 -3.49 -5.03 1.04
N ALA A 24 -4.52 -4.32 0.60
CA ALA A 24 -4.84 -4.12 -0.80
C ALA A 24 -4.39 -2.72 -1.23
N TYR A 25 -3.41 -2.65 -2.13
CA TYR A 25 -2.99 -1.38 -2.73
C TYR A 25 -3.87 -1.05 -3.93
N GLU A 26 -4.59 0.07 -3.84
CA GLU A 26 -5.50 0.55 -4.89
C GLU A 26 -5.05 1.92 -5.42
N PRO A 27 -4.38 2.00 -6.58
CA PRO A 27 -3.98 3.27 -7.17
C PRO A 27 -5.20 4.06 -7.66
N VAL A 28 -5.77 4.91 -6.80
CA VAL A 28 -7.01 5.68 -7.11
C VAL A 28 -6.94 6.45 -8.43
N TRP A 29 -5.76 6.96 -8.79
CA TRP A 29 -5.54 7.65 -10.06
C TRP A 29 -5.77 6.77 -11.31
N ALA A 30 -5.79 5.44 -11.16
CA ALA A 30 -6.03 4.43 -12.20
C ALA A 30 -7.40 3.72 -12.08
N ILE A 31 -8.27 4.14 -11.16
CA ILE A 31 -9.59 3.51 -10.95
C ILE A 31 -10.67 4.34 -11.65
N GLY A 32 -11.32 3.76 -12.66
CA GLY A 32 -12.40 4.44 -13.40
C GLY A 32 -11.96 5.66 -14.22
N THR A 33 -10.65 5.89 -14.36
CA THR A 33 -10.08 7.07 -15.05
C THR A 33 -9.67 6.80 -16.50
N GLY A 34 -9.73 5.54 -16.95
CA GLY A 34 -9.17 5.11 -18.24
C GLY A 34 -7.64 5.06 -18.28
N LYS A 35 -6.96 5.41 -17.18
CA LYS A 35 -5.51 5.21 -17.00
C LYS A 35 -5.27 3.86 -16.33
N VAL A 36 -4.17 3.20 -16.70
CA VAL A 36 -3.80 1.90 -16.16
C VAL A 36 -2.47 2.01 -15.44
N ALA A 37 -2.42 1.57 -14.19
CA ALA A 37 -1.15 1.35 -13.49
C ALA A 37 -0.47 0.12 -14.09
N THR A 38 0.78 0.27 -14.53
CA THR A 38 1.53 -0.87 -15.09
C THR A 38 1.87 -1.88 -13.99
N PRO A 39 2.11 -3.15 -14.35
CA PRO A 39 2.58 -4.15 -13.38
C PRO A 39 3.85 -3.71 -12.63
N GLN A 40 4.76 -3.00 -13.31
CA GLN A 40 5.98 -2.45 -12.71
C GLN A 40 5.66 -1.37 -11.67
N GLN A 41 4.78 -0.42 -11.99
CA GLN A 41 4.34 0.61 -11.05
C GLN A 41 3.65 0.02 -9.81
N ALA A 42 2.82 -1.01 -10.01
CA ALA A 42 2.20 -1.74 -8.89
C ALA A 42 3.26 -2.44 -8.03
N GLN A 43 4.23 -3.12 -8.66
CA GLN A 43 5.30 -3.82 -7.97
C GLN A 43 6.21 -2.88 -7.18
N GLU A 44 6.53 -1.69 -7.70
CA GLU A 44 7.31 -0.68 -6.99
C GLU A 44 6.66 -0.30 -5.65
N VAL A 45 5.35 -0.04 -5.66
CA VAL A 45 4.62 0.30 -4.44
C VAL A 45 4.52 -0.90 -3.50
N HIS A 46 4.23 -2.10 -4.01
CA HIS A 46 4.19 -3.32 -3.20
C HIS A 46 5.53 -3.63 -2.52
N ALA A 47 6.64 -3.41 -3.21
CA ALA A 47 7.98 -3.58 -2.64
C ALA A 47 8.25 -2.54 -1.55
N ALA A 48 7.92 -1.27 -1.80
CA ALA A 48 8.07 -0.20 -0.83
C ALA A 48 7.22 -0.42 0.44
N ILE A 49 5.98 -0.90 0.30
CA ILE A 49 5.11 -1.26 1.43
C ILE A 49 5.74 -2.41 2.24
N ARG A 50 6.20 -3.48 1.59
CA ARG A 50 6.84 -4.60 2.31
C ARG A 50 8.12 -4.19 3.03
N ASP A 51 8.96 -3.34 2.42
CA ASP A 51 10.17 -2.81 3.07
C ASP A 51 9.80 -1.97 4.31
N TRP A 52 8.83 -1.08 4.18
CA TRP A 52 8.33 -0.26 5.29
C TRP A 52 7.80 -1.11 6.45
N MET A 53 7.04 -2.18 6.15
CA MET A 53 6.47 -3.11 7.15
C MET A 53 7.51 -4.00 7.84
N SER A 54 8.72 -4.10 7.30
CA SER A 54 9.78 -4.95 7.84
C SER A 54 10.66 -4.26 8.89
N LYS A 55 10.42 -2.97 9.13
CA LYS A 55 11.12 -2.11 10.10
C LYS A 55 10.24 -1.90 11.33
#